data_AF-A0A9R1FC66-F1
#
_entry.id   AF-A0A9R1FC66-F1
#
_cell.length_a   1.000
_cell.length_b   1.000
_cell.length_c   1.000
_cell.angle_alpha   90.00
_cell.angle_beta   90.00
_cell.angle_gamma   90.00
#
_symmetry.space_group_name_H-M   'P 1'
#
loop_
_entity.id
_entity.type
_entity.pdbx_description
1 polymer ?
#
loop_
_entity_poly.entity_id
_entity_poly.type
_entity_poly.pdbx_seq_one_letter_code
_entity_poly.pdbx_strand_id
1 'polypeptide(L)'
;MRRVMAASPLLLLLLVSLVSTAAATSDTSESWERKRSEEETRQIFREWKAMHGTTNSSLDEEEQRAYTMFKHRLGLIDRQWHDQGYSVFSWERGRSEEETRKIFAEWKARKPVTTYSSIAHEEHRYTIFKEDLRKIDQHNAGYAIGVHNNNRCLNQFSHLTQEEFEAVCCGFWPEEPSEAKLQRIGEIQELLRQAFTRPLI
;
A
#
# COMPACT_ATOMS: atom_id res chain seq x y z
N MET A 1 -36.82 83.84 -9.93
CA MET A 1 -35.98 84.52 -8.90
C MET A 1 -36.11 83.79 -7.57
N ARG A 2 -34.99 83.69 -6.81
CA ARG A 2 -34.80 83.08 -5.46
C ARG A 2 -34.55 81.56 -5.46
N ARG A 3 -33.28 81.12 -5.43
CA ARG A 3 -32.33 80.87 -4.31
C ARG A 3 -32.64 79.57 -3.54
N VAL A 4 -31.83 78.51 -3.75
CA VAL A 4 -30.78 77.92 -2.85
C VAL A 4 -31.42 77.19 -1.65
N MET A 5 -31.15 75.89 -1.41
CA MET A 5 -30.09 75.35 -0.53
C MET A 5 -29.93 73.83 -0.82
N ALA A 6 -28.75 73.38 -1.27
CA ALA A 6 -27.65 72.84 -0.46
C ALA A 6 -27.88 71.39 0.02
N ALA A 7 -27.20 70.44 -0.63
CA ALA A 7 -26.91 69.11 -0.09
C ALA A 7 -25.46 68.75 -0.47
N SER A 8 -24.67 68.39 0.53
CA SER A 8 -23.31 67.87 0.45
C SER A 8 -23.05 67.12 1.76
N PRO A 9 -22.05 66.22 1.85
CA PRO A 9 -21.66 65.14 0.94
C PRO A 9 -21.41 63.84 1.78
N LEU A 10 -20.50 62.95 1.34
CA LEU A 10 -19.93 61.73 2.00
C LEU A 10 -20.59 60.42 1.53
N LEU A 11 -20.10 59.68 0.52
CA LEU A 11 -18.77 59.09 0.25
C LEU A 11 -18.41 58.01 1.29
N LEU A 12 -18.41 56.73 0.86
CA LEU A 12 -17.61 55.59 1.35
C LEU A 12 -18.01 54.34 0.51
N LEU A 13 -17.40 54.14 -0.67
CA LEU A 13 -16.23 53.30 -0.95
C LEU A 13 -16.43 51.78 -0.75
N LEU A 14 -16.62 51.12 -1.91
CA LEU A 14 -16.18 49.78 -2.32
C LEU A 14 -15.08 49.14 -1.47
N LEU A 15 -15.34 47.91 -0.97
CA LEU A 15 -14.34 46.85 -0.84
C LEU A 15 -15.01 45.47 -1.01
N VAL A 16 -14.95 44.91 -2.22
CA VAL A 16 -15.24 43.48 -2.45
C VAL A 16 -13.97 42.71 -2.06
N SER A 17 -14.00 42.08 -0.89
CA SER A 17 -12.95 41.14 -0.48
C SER A 17 -13.26 39.76 -1.05
N LEU A 18 -12.68 39.44 -2.20
CA LEU A 18 -12.65 38.08 -2.75
C LEU A 18 -11.47 37.34 -2.10
N VAL A 19 -11.72 36.67 -0.99
CA VAL A 19 -10.77 35.73 -0.40
C VAL A 19 -10.71 34.50 -1.31
N SER A 20 -9.69 34.44 -2.19
CA SER A 20 -9.28 33.19 -2.83
C SER A 20 -8.37 32.44 -1.87
N THR A 21 -8.91 31.45 -1.18
CA THR A 21 -8.10 30.45 -0.49
C THR A 21 -7.55 29.49 -1.54
N ALA A 22 -6.26 29.65 -1.85
CA ALA A 22 -5.52 28.68 -2.64
C ALA A 22 -5.53 27.34 -1.89
N ALA A 23 -6.20 26.34 -2.45
CA ALA A 23 -6.09 24.97 -2.00
C ALA A 23 -4.63 24.54 -2.18
N ALA A 24 -3.94 24.29 -1.06
CA ALA A 24 -2.62 23.69 -1.06
C ALA A 24 -2.74 22.31 -1.73
N THR A 25 -2.23 22.20 -2.95
CA THR A 25 -1.91 20.92 -3.57
C THR A 25 -0.80 20.32 -2.73
N SER A 26 -1.15 19.41 -1.82
CA SER A 26 -0.15 18.65 -1.09
C SER A 26 0.63 17.80 -2.09
N ASP A 27 1.92 18.05 -2.09
CA ASP A 27 2.91 17.43 -2.93
C ASP A 27 2.87 15.90 -2.70
N THR A 28 2.33 15.15 -3.66
CA THR A 28 2.21 13.68 -3.58
C THR A 28 3.56 12.99 -3.81
N SER A 29 4.64 13.79 -3.93
CA SER A 29 6.00 13.36 -4.21
C SER A 29 6.80 12.95 -2.96
N GLU A 30 6.53 13.53 -1.78
CA GLU A 30 7.32 13.27 -0.55
C GLU A 30 7.02 11.92 0.14
N SER A 31 5.94 11.23 -0.23
CA SER A 31 5.45 10.05 0.50
C SER A 31 6.37 8.82 0.41
N TRP A 32 7.28 8.76 -0.57
CA TRP A 32 8.06 7.56 -0.89
C TRP A 32 9.43 7.50 -0.20
N GLU A 33 9.96 8.64 0.24
CA GLU A 33 11.29 8.73 0.88
C GLU A 33 11.25 8.59 2.40
N ARG A 34 10.06 8.41 2.98
CA ARG A 34 9.90 8.35 4.44
C ARG A 34 10.61 7.12 5.01
N LYS A 35 11.81 7.31 5.56
CA LYS A 35 12.46 6.30 6.40
C LYS A 35 11.76 6.23 7.75
N ARG A 36 11.54 5.00 8.26
CA ARG A 36 11.02 4.79 9.62
C ARG A 36 11.96 5.43 10.64
N SER A 37 11.41 6.20 11.58
CA SER A 37 12.23 6.80 12.64
C SER A 37 12.70 5.76 13.66
N GLU A 38 13.69 6.11 14.48
CA GLU A 38 14.12 5.28 15.60
C GLU A 38 12.95 5.07 16.59
N GLU A 39 12.21 6.13 16.89
CA GLU A 39 11.05 6.10 17.80
C GLU A 39 9.95 5.19 17.25
N GLU A 40 9.64 5.28 15.96
CA GLU A 40 8.64 4.44 15.30
C GLU A 40 9.08 2.96 15.33
N THR A 41 10.36 2.68 15.06
CA THR A 41 10.93 1.32 15.15
C THR A 41 10.86 0.76 16.57
N ARG A 42 11.20 1.56 17.58
CA ARG A 42 11.10 1.16 19.00
C ARG A 42 9.67 0.93 19.43
N GLN A 43 8.74 1.74 18.94
CA GLN A 43 7.32 1.57 19.24
C GLN A 43 6.81 0.24 18.70
N ILE A 44 7.11 -0.10 17.44
CA ILE A 44 6.76 -1.39 16.86
C ILE A 44 7.37 -2.55 17.66
N PHE A 45 8.64 -2.44 18.05
CA PHE A 45 9.29 -3.46 18.86
C PHE A 45 8.60 -3.65 20.23
N ARG A 46 8.16 -2.57 20.89
CA ARG A 46 7.41 -2.64 22.15
C ARG A 46 6.04 -3.30 21.97
N GLU A 47 5.31 -2.93 20.92
CA GLU A 47 4.02 -3.53 20.57
C GLU A 47 4.16 -5.03 20.34
N TRP A 48 5.18 -5.44 19.59
CA TRP A 48 5.53 -6.85 19.43
C TRP A 48 5.80 -7.57 20.75
N LYS A 49 6.67 -7.01 21.62
CA LYS A 49 6.98 -7.61 22.93
C LYS A 49 5.72 -7.82 23.77
N ALA A 50 4.78 -6.87 23.71
CA ALA A 50 3.53 -6.94 24.44
C ALA A 50 2.59 -8.04 23.91
N MET A 51 2.51 -8.24 22.60
CA MET A 51 1.64 -9.26 21.99
C MET A 51 2.15 -10.69 22.19
N HIS A 52 3.47 -10.90 22.16
CA HIS A 52 4.06 -12.24 22.15
C HIS A 52 4.67 -12.68 23.49
N GLY A 53 4.49 -11.88 24.54
CA GLY A 53 4.83 -12.30 25.90
C GLY A 53 6.31 -12.62 26.10
N THR A 54 7.22 -11.94 25.38
CA THR A 54 8.65 -11.98 25.71
C THR A 54 8.88 -11.27 27.04
N THR A 55 8.66 -12.02 28.11
CA THR A 55 8.85 -11.64 29.52
C THR A 55 10.26 -11.95 30.03
N ASN A 56 11.10 -12.55 29.18
CA ASN A 56 12.54 -12.71 29.41
C ASN A 56 13.26 -11.79 28.42
N SER A 57 14.12 -10.88 28.83
CA SER A 57 15.25 -11.11 29.74
C SER A 57 15.54 -9.90 30.63
N SER A 58 15.84 -10.17 31.90
CA SER A 58 16.32 -9.22 32.92
C SER A 58 17.76 -8.72 32.68
N LEU A 59 18.18 -8.58 31.43
CA LEU A 59 19.52 -8.16 31.01
C LEU A 59 19.39 -7.22 29.81
N ASP A 60 19.71 -5.94 30.01
CA ASP A 60 19.66 -4.89 28.97
C ASP A 60 20.40 -5.29 27.68
N GLU A 61 21.45 -6.12 27.78
CA GLU A 61 22.22 -6.59 26.63
C GLU A 61 21.45 -7.53 25.69
N GLU A 62 20.65 -8.46 26.24
CA GLU A 62 19.89 -9.42 25.44
C GLU A 62 18.72 -8.72 24.74
N GLU A 63 18.06 -7.79 25.45
CA GLU A 63 17.06 -6.92 24.84
C GLU A 63 17.68 -6.06 23.73
N GLN A 64 18.86 -5.48 23.95
CA GLN A 64 19.55 -4.68 22.95
C GLN A 64 19.95 -5.49 21.71
N ARG A 65 20.38 -6.76 21.89
CA ARG A 65 20.65 -7.68 20.77
C ARG A 65 19.38 -8.03 20.00
N ALA A 66 18.28 -8.34 20.70
CA ALA A 66 16.99 -8.63 20.10
C ALA A 66 16.48 -7.42 19.29
N TYR A 67 16.54 -6.22 19.86
CA TYR A 67 16.18 -4.98 19.18
C TYR A 67 17.07 -4.71 17.95
N THR A 68 18.38 -4.94 18.05
CA THR A 68 19.32 -4.75 16.94
C THR A 68 18.98 -5.68 15.77
N MET A 69 18.71 -6.95 16.06
CA MET A 69 18.31 -7.93 15.05
C MET A 69 16.94 -7.59 14.44
N PHE A 70 15.97 -7.21 15.28
CA PHE A 70 14.64 -6.79 14.85
C PHE A 70 14.72 -5.58 13.92
N LYS A 71 15.43 -4.52 14.32
CA LYS A 71 15.64 -3.31 13.53
C LYS A 71 16.30 -3.62 12.19
N HIS A 72 17.30 -4.50 12.19
CA HIS A 72 17.98 -4.92 10.96
C HIS A 72 17.00 -5.58 9.98
N ARG A 73 16.24 -6.58 10.44
CA ARG A 73 15.27 -7.31 9.59
C ARG A 73 14.12 -6.43 9.12
N LEU A 74 13.62 -5.55 9.99
CA LEU A 74 12.60 -4.58 9.62
C LEU A 74 13.10 -3.63 8.52
N GLY A 75 14.36 -3.18 8.61
CA GLY A 75 14.98 -2.37 7.57
C GLY A 75 15.16 -3.11 6.23
N LEU A 76 15.34 -4.44 6.24
CA LEU A 76 15.37 -5.25 5.01
C LEU A 76 13.99 -5.33 4.35
N ILE A 77 12.92 -5.41 5.15
CA ILE A 77 11.54 -5.33 4.63
C ILE A 77 11.31 -3.96 3.99
N ASP A 78 11.56 -2.87 4.72
CA ASP A 78 11.32 -1.51 4.19
C ASP A 78 12.07 -1.25 2.90
N ARG A 79 13.36 -1.66 2.84
CA ARG A 79 14.18 -1.51 1.65
C ARG A 79 13.56 -2.25 0.46
N GLN A 80 13.13 -3.50 0.65
CA GLN A 80 12.53 -4.27 -0.44
C GLN A 80 11.22 -3.65 -0.94
N TRP A 81 10.41 -3.07 -0.05
CA TRP A 81 9.18 -2.36 -0.44
C TRP A 81 9.51 -1.09 -1.21
N HIS A 82 10.48 -0.31 -0.73
CA HIS A 82 10.97 0.89 -1.39
C HIS A 82 11.58 0.60 -2.78
N ASP A 83 12.38 -0.45 -2.91
CA ASP A 83 13.01 -0.83 -4.19
C ASP A 83 11.96 -1.24 -5.25
N GLN A 84 10.76 -1.66 -4.82
CA GLN A 84 9.63 -1.88 -5.70
C GLN A 84 8.72 -0.65 -5.87
N GLY A 85 9.11 0.47 -5.28
CA GLY A 85 8.42 1.75 -5.33
C GLY A 85 7.13 1.78 -4.51
N TYR A 86 6.94 0.88 -3.54
CA TYR A 86 5.79 0.91 -2.65
C TYR A 86 6.07 1.77 -1.41
N SER A 87 4.99 2.25 -0.79
CA SER A 87 5.07 2.89 0.52
C SER A 87 5.55 1.90 1.59
N VAL A 88 6.08 2.44 2.68
CA VAL A 88 6.67 1.68 3.79
C VAL A 88 5.71 0.60 4.31
N PHE A 89 6.27 -0.58 4.60
CA PHE A 89 5.57 -1.69 5.25
C PHE A 89 4.81 -1.23 6.51
N SER A 90 3.56 -1.68 6.66
CA SER A 90 2.72 -1.36 7.83
C SER A 90 2.68 -2.54 8.79
N TRP A 91 3.02 -2.27 10.06
CA TRP A 91 3.00 -3.30 11.10
C TRP A 91 1.58 -3.51 11.62
N GLU A 92 1.07 -4.73 11.45
CA GLU A 92 0.03 -5.51 12.16
C GLU A 92 -1.26 -4.85 12.72
N ARG A 93 -1.42 -3.52 12.71
CA ARG A 93 -2.66 -2.84 13.12
C ARG A 93 -3.79 -2.98 12.08
N GLY A 94 -3.55 -3.76 11.03
CA GLY A 94 -4.34 -3.77 9.81
C GLY A 94 -4.08 -2.48 9.00
N ARG A 95 -4.10 -2.60 7.69
CA ARG A 95 -4.16 -1.42 6.81
C ARG A 95 -5.61 -0.96 6.68
N SER A 96 -5.83 0.35 6.65
CA SER A 96 -7.14 0.89 6.32
C SER A 96 -7.53 0.51 4.88
N GLU A 97 -8.82 0.56 4.58
CA GLU A 97 -9.31 0.29 3.23
C GLU A 97 -8.72 1.31 2.22
N GLU A 98 -8.57 2.57 2.63
CA GLU A 98 -7.93 3.62 1.83
C GLU A 98 -6.47 3.30 1.54
N GLU A 99 -5.71 2.81 2.53
CA GLU A 99 -4.32 2.39 2.36
C GLU A 99 -4.21 1.20 1.40
N THR A 100 -5.03 0.16 1.56
CA THR A 100 -4.98 -1.01 0.69
C THR A 100 -5.39 -0.69 -0.74
N ARG A 101 -6.38 0.19 -0.93
CA ARG A 101 -6.78 0.71 -2.26
C ARG A 101 -5.66 1.50 -2.92
N LYS A 102 -4.98 2.37 -2.16
CA LYS A 102 -3.84 3.14 -2.65
C LYS A 102 -2.72 2.21 -3.12
N ILE A 103 -2.32 1.24 -2.31
CA ILE A 103 -1.30 0.23 -2.66
C ILE A 103 -1.74 -0.58 -3.89
N PHE A 104 -3.02 -0.94 -4.01
CA PHE A 104 -3.52 -1.65 -5.19
C PHE A 104 -3.40 -0.81 -6.46
N ALA A 105 -3.79 0.47 -6.41
CA ALA A 105 -3.63 1.39 -7.54
C ALA A 105 -2.16 1.57 -7.94
N GLU A 106 -1.29 1.73 -6.95
CA GLU A 106 0.17 1.79 -7.11
C GLU A 106 0.74 0.50 -7.74
N TRP A 107 0.27 -0.65 -7.29
CA TRP A 107 0.68 -1.95 -7.80
C TRP A 107 0.25 -2.12 -9.26
N LYS A 108 -1.00 -1.80 -9.62
CA LYS A 108 -1.49 -1.85 -11.00
C LYS A 108 -0.74 -0.91 -11.94
N ALA A 109 -0.32 0.26 -11.46
CA ALA A 109 0.44 1.21 -12.27
C ALA A 109 1.87 0.71 -12.61
N ARG A 110 2.43 -0.17 -11.76
CA ARG A 110 3.81 -0.67 -11.90
C ARG A 110 3.87 -2.06 -12.52
N LYS A 111 2.91 -2.92 -12.20
CA LYS A 111 2.84 -4.26 -12.76
C LYS A 111 2.15 -4.18 -14.12
N PRO A 112 2.56 -4.99 -15.08
CA PRO A 112 2.06 -4.84 -16.45
C PRO A 112 0.63 -5.39 -16.67
N VAL A 113 -0.13 -5.54 -15.58
CA VAL A 113 -1.58 -5.81 -15.55
C VAL A 113 -2.31 -4.47 -15.59
N THR A 114 -2.70 -4.02 -16.78
CA THR A 114 -3.19 -2.64 -16.97
C THR A 114 -4.71 -2.48 -16.97
N THR A 115 -5.48 -3.54 -17.23
CA THR A 115 -6.94 -3.42 -17.43
C THR A 115 -7.68 -4.70 -17.06
N TYR A 116 -8.71 -4.59 -16.22
CA TYR A 116 -9.67 -5.66 -15.98
C TYR A 116 -10.91 -5.51 -16.88
N SER A 117 -11.59 -6.63 -17.17
CA SER A 117 -12.73 -6.65 -18.10
C SER A 117 -13.98 -5.90 -17.60
N SER A 118 -14.09 -5.64 -16.29
CA SER A 118 -15.18 -4.86 -15.70
C SER A 118 -14.81 -4.34 -14.30
N ILE A 119 -15.60 -3.40 -13.77
CA ILE A 119 -15.48 -2.91 -12.38
C ILE A 119 -15.66 -4.08 -11.40
N ALA A 120 -16.65 -4.94 -11.62
CA ALA A 120 -16.89 -6.10 -10.75
C ALA A 120 -15.69 -7.08 -10.75
N HIS A 121 -15.05 -7.27 -11.90
CA HIS A 121 -13.83 -8.09 -11.99
C HIS A 121 -12.68 -7.42 -11.23
N GLU A 122 -12.48 -6.11 -11.39
CA GLU A 122 -11.46 -5.37 -10.64
C GLU A 122 -11.67 -5.47 -9.12
N GLU A 123 -12.90 -5.29 -8.64
CA GLU A 123 -13.25 -5.41 -7.22
C GLU A 123 -12.97 -6.81 -6.66
N HIS A 124 -13.24 -7.85 -7.46
CA HIS A 124 -12.90 -9.22 -7.09
C HIS A 124 -11.38 -9.41 -6.97
N ARG A 125 -10.61 -8.91 -7.94
CA ARG A 125 -9.13 -8.97 -7.94
C ARG A 125 -8.52 -8.18 -6.79
N TYR A 126 -9.11 -7.03 -6.47
CA TYR A 126 -8.73 -6.25 -5.30
C TYR A 126 -8.96 -7.02 -3.99
N THR A 127 -10.05 -7.75 -3.87
CA THR A 127 -10.34 -8.56 -2.67
C THR A 127 -9.27 -9.64 -2.46
N ILE A 128 -8.87 -10.32 -3.54
CA ILE A 128 -7.78 -11.31 -3.52
C ILE A 128 -6.45 -10.63 -3.15
N PHE A 129 -6.16 -9.50 -3.79
CA PHE A 129 -4.97 -8.71 -3.53
C PHE A 129 -4.85 -8.24 -2.08
N LYS A 130 -5.96 -7.75 -1.51
CA LYS A 130 -6.01 -7.31 -0.10
C LYS A 130 -5.69 -8.45 0.86
N GLU A 131 -6.15 -9.67 0.55
CA GLU A 131 -5.85 -10.85 1.35
C GLU A 131 -4.40 -11.31 1.19
N ASP A 132 -3.83 -11.30 -0.01
CA ASP A 132 -2.40 -11.61 -0.23
C ASP A 132 -1.51 -10.59 0.49
N LEU A 133 -1.85 -9.31 0.40
CA LEU A 133 -1.18 -8.22 1.11
C LEU A 133 -1.17 -8.45 2.62
N ARG A 134 -2.31 -8.86 3.20
CA ARG A 134 -2.40 -9.20 4.63
C ARG A 134 -1.50 -10.38 5.00
N LYS A 135 -1.45 -11.43 4.16
CA LYS A 135 -0.57 -12.59 4.37
C LYS A 135 0.92 -12.22 4.28
N ILE A 136 1.28 -11.36 3.34
CA ILE A 136 2.63 -10.81 3.20
C ILE A 136 3.01 -10.03 4.46
N ASP A 137 2.09 -9.22 5.00
CA ASP A 137 2.39 -8.46 6.21
C ASP A 137 2.64 -9.36 7.42
N GLN A 138 1.81 -10.38 7.61
CA GLN A 138 1.97 -11.35 8.68
C GLN A 138 3.28 -12.14 8.55
N HIS A 139 3.62 -12.57 7.32
CA HIS A 139 4.89 -13.24 7.06
C HIS A 139 6.08 -12.31 7.36
N ASN A 140 6.00 -11.04 6.96
CA ASN A 140 7.06 -10.06 7.22
C ASN A 140 7.18 -9.72 8.71
N ALA A 141 6.07 -9.70 9.45
CA ALA A 141 6.10 -9.59 10.89
C ALA A 141 6.87 -10.77 11.52
N GLY A 142 6.57 -11.99 11.09
CA GLY A 142 7.30 -13.20 11.48
C GLY A 142 8.78 -13.18 11.10
N TYR A 143 9.12 -12.64 9.92
CA TYR A 143 10.51 -12.43 9.51
C TYR A 143 11.24 -11.45 10.43
N ALA A 144 10.64 -10.28 10.71
CA ALA A 144 11.24 -9.25 11.56
C ALA A 144 11.67 -9.81 12.92
N ILE A 145 10.92 -10.78 13.44
CA ILE A 145 11.15 -11.39 14.76
C ILE A 145 11.95 -12.70 14.67
N GLY A 146 12.23 -13.19 13.46
CA GLY A 146 13.10 -14.35 13.21
C GLY A 146 12.41 -15.70 13.18
N VAL A 147 11.07 -15.72 13.11
CA VAL A 147 10.29 -16.95 12.85
C VAL A 147 10.51 -17.42 11.42
N HIS A 148 10.64 -16.48 10.48
CA HIS A 148 10.94 -16.77 9.09
C HIS A 148 12.36 -16.35 8.72
N ASN A 149 12.98 -17.09 7.82
CA ASN A 149 14.33 -16.82 7.30
C ASN A 149 14.32 -15.92 6.05
N ASN A 150 13.14 -15.64 5.49
CA ASN A 150 12.95 -14.78 4.33
C ASN A 150 11.78 -13.81 4.58
N ASN A 151 11.80 -12.68 3.88
CA ASN A 151 10.68 -11.76 3.77
C ASN A 151 9.95 -11.97 2.42
N ARG A 152 8.75 -11.42 2.31
CA ARG A 152 7.91 -11.44 1.10
C ARG A 152 7.55 -10.04 0.66
N CYS A 153 7.19 -9.93 -0.62
CA CYS A 153 6.78 -8.68 -1.24
C CYS A 153 5.63 -8.95 -2.22
N LEU A 154 4.91 -7.88 -2.57
CA LEU A 154 3.97 -7.90 -3.67
C LEU A 154 4.68 -8.27 -4.98
N ASN A 155 4.00 -9.04 -5.83
CA ASN A 155 4.51 -9.43 -7.14
C ASN A 155 3.37 -9.45 -8.17
N GLN A 156 3.65 -9.80 -9.43
CA GLN A 156 2.64 -9.79 -10.49
C GLN A 156 1.48 -10.78 -10.28
N PHE A 157 1.62 -11.74 -9.36
CA PHE A 157 0.63 -12.76 -9.04
C PHE A 157 -0.17 -12.43 -7.77
N SER A 158 0.11 -11.32 -7.10
CA SER A 158 -0.57 -10.94 -5.84
C SER A 158 -2.07 -10.71 -5.99
N HIS A 159 -2.63 -10.70 -7.20
CA HIS A 159 -4.07 -10.62 -7.47
C HIS A 159 -4.73 -11.98 -7.82
N LEU A 160 -3.98 -13.07 -7.72
CA LEU A 160 -4.41 -14.43 -8.03
C LEU A 160 -4.62 -15.24 -6.74
N THR A 161 -5.62 -16.12 -6.75
CA THR A 161 -5.68 -17.17 -5.72
C THR A 161 -4.60 -18.22 -5.96
N GLN A 162 -4.36 -19.08 -4.97
CA GLN A 162 -3.42 -20.20 -5.11
C GLN A 162 -3.83 -21.12 -6.27
N GLU A 163 -5.12 -21.43 -6.38
CA GLU A 163 -5.64 -22.30 -7.45
C GLU A 163 -5.51 -21.65 -8.83
N GLU A 164 -5.69 -20.33 -8.92
CA GLU A 164 -5.49 -19.59 -10.17
C GLU A 164 -4.02 -19.55 -10.57
N PHE A 165 -3.11 -19.32 -9.61
CA PHE A 165 -1.68 -19.37 -9.84
C PHE A 165 -1.23 -20.75 -10.32
N GLU A 166 -1.66 -21.82 -9.66
CA GLU A 166 -1.32 -23.20 -10.03
C GLU A 166 -1.84 -23.58 -11.42
N ALA A 167 -3.08 -23.21 -11.74
CA ALA A 167 -3.67 -23.45 -13.05
C ALA A 167 -2.92 -22.71 -14.17
N VAL A 168 -2.58 -21.45 -13.95
CA VAL A 168 -1.98 -20.59 -14.98
C VAL A 168 -0.47 -20.82 -15.13
N CYS A 169 0.26 -20.95 -14.03
CA CYS A 169 1.71 -21.00 -14.03
C CYS A 169 2.27 -22.42 -13.96
N CYS A 170 1.52 -23.37 -13.42
CA CYS A 170 1.96 -24.76 -13.26
C CYS A 170 1.17 -25.76 -14.13
N GLY A 171 0.07 -25.32 -14.75
CA GLY A 171 -0.83 -26.20 -15.51
C GLY A 171 -1.55 -27.22 -14.64
N PHE A 172 -1.61 -27.01 -13.33
CA PHE A 172 -2.18 -27.96 -12.38
C PHE A 172 -3.68 -27.70 -12.16
N TRP A 173 -4.46 -28.77 -12.22
CA TRP A 173 -5.89 -28.78 -11.93
C TRP A 173 -6.21 -29.96 -11.02
N PRO A 174 -6.78 -29.74 -9.82
CA PRO A 174 -7.13 -30.84 -8.93
C PRO A 174 -8.29 -31.69 -9.48
N GLU A 175 -9.16 -31.07 -10.28
CA GLU A 175 -10.34 -31.67 -10.92
C GLU A 175 -10.56 -31.03 -12.30
N GLU A 176 -11.39 -31.66 -13.14
CA GLU A 176 -11.75 -31.11 -14.44
C GLU A 176 -12.44 -29.73 -14.28
N PRO A 177 -11.90 -28.67 -14.88
CA PRO A 177 -12.42 -27.33 -14.68
C PRO A 177 -13.75 -27.14 -15.42
N SER A 178 -14.69 -26.46 -14.79
CA SER A 178 -15.90 -26.01 -15.48
C SER A 178 -15.57 -24.97 -16.55
N GLU A 179 -16.46 -24.83 -17.54
CA GLU A 179 -16.35 -23.79 -18.60
C GLU A 179 -16.12 -22.39 -18.03
N ALA A 180 -16.83 -22.03 -16.96
CA ALA A 180 -16.65 -20.75 -16.29
C ALA A 180 -15.25 -20.59 -15.68
N LYS A 181 -14.63 -21.68 -15.19
CA LYS A 181 -13.26 -21.66 -14.66
C LYS A 181 -12.24 -21.56 -15.79
N LEU A 182 -12.45 -22.27 -16.90
CA LEU A 182 -11.62 -22.16 -18.10
C LEU A 182 -11.62 -20.73 -18.65
N GLN A 183 -12.80 -20.10 -18.74
CA GLN A 183 -12.91 -18.71 -19.17
C GLN A 183 -12.12 -17.76 -18.27
N ARG A 184 -12.28 -17.85 -16.94
CA ARG A 184 -11.52 -17.03 -15.98
C ARG A 184 -10.01 -17.21 -16.11
N ILE A 185 -9.56 -18.44 -16.30
CA ILE A 185 -8.14 -18.76 -16.40
C ILE A 185 -7.57 -18.30 -17.74
N GLY A 186 -8.33 -18.39 -18.83
CA GLY A 186 -7.99 -17.78 -20.11
C GLY A 186 -7.84 -16.25 -20.02
N GLU A 187 -8.73 -15.58 -19.29
CA GLU A 187 -8.60 -14.14 -19.01
C GLU A 187 -7.31 -13.81 -18.25
N ILE A 188 -6.97 -14.58 -17.20
CA ILE A 188 -5.72 -14.38 -16.45
C ILE A 188 -4.51 -14.64 -17.33
N GLN A 189 -4.51 -15.70 -18.14
CA GLN A 189 -3.43 -16.00 -19.07
C GLN A 189 -3.21 -14.87 -20.07
N GLU A 190 -4.28 -14.28 -20.60
CA GLU A 190 -4.18 -13.13 -21.50
C GLU A 190 -3.62 -11.90 -20.79
N LEU A 191 -4.06 -11.62 -19.55
CA LEU A 191 -3.50 -10.54 -18.73
C LEU A 191 -1.99 -10.73 -18.52
N LEU A 192 -1.57 -11.93 -18.12
CA LEU A 192 -0.15 -12.26 -17.92
C LEU A 192 0.63 -12.20 -19.23
N ARG A 193 0.05 -12.69 -20.34
CA ARG A 193 0.68 -12.63 -21.66
C ARG A 193 0.94 -11.19 -22.06
N GLN A 194 -0.06 -10.31 -21.98
CA GLN A 194 0.11 -8.87 -22.23
C GLN A 194 1.20 -8.28 -21.33
N ALA A 195 1.23 -8.74 -20.08
CA ALA A 195 2.20 -8.32 -19.10
C ALA A 195 3.66 -8.64 -19.48
N PHE A 196 3.94 -9.84 -20.00
CA PHE A 196 5.29 -10.30 -20.35
C PHE A 196 5.70 -10.07 -21.81
N THR A 197 4.76 -9.70 -22.69
CA THR A 197 5.04 -9.48 -24.12
C THR A 197 5.16 -8.01 -24.51
N ARG A 198 4.87 -7.06 -23.61
CA ARG A 198 5.09 -5.64 -23.87
C ARG A 198 6.59 -5.33 -23.84
N PRO A 199 7.17 -4.69 -24.89
CA PRO A 199 8.54 -4.22 -24.84
C PRO A 199 8.71 -3.25 -23.68
N LEU A 200 9.78 -3.39 -22.90
CA LEU A 200 10.24 -2.33 -22.02
C LEU A 200 10.64 -1.15 -22.92
N ILE A 201 9.84 -0.08 -22.92
CA ILE A 201 10.16 1.18 -23.59
C ILE A 201 11.08 1.98 -22.68
#